data_AF-A0AAU9WZR1-F1
#
_entry.id   AF-A0AAU9WZR1-F1
#
_cell.length_a   1.000
_cell.length_b   1.000
_cell.length_c   1.000
_cell.angle_alpha   90.00
_cell.angle_beta   90.00
_cell.angle_gamma   90.00
#
_symmetry.space_group_name_H-M   'P 1'
#
loop_
_entity.id
_entity.type
_entity.pdbx_description
1 polymer ?
#
loop_
_entity_poly.entity_id
_entity_poly.type
_entity_poly.pdbx_seq_one_letter_code
_entity_poly.pdbx_strand_id
1 'polypeptide(L)'
;ALKFSSIDTSTPLTSPVDTSPHSSLRTGWAVSKPRGSVRFSEKVKEYLTVRFTLGERTGRKADPAQVAVDMRNAKNESNARLFTREQWLTKSQVQSFFSRLAAMRRKDQGVIGISLDEEEDIQCVQENSER
;
A
#
# COMPACT_ATOMS: atom_id res chain seq x y z
N ALA A 1 -54.38 24.27 36.47
CA ALA A 1 -54.11 22.86 36.11
C ALA A 1 -52.84 22.42 36.85
N LEU A 2 -52.62 21.19 37.30
CA LEU A 2 -53.40 20.03 37.76
C LEU A 2 -52.38 19.23 38.60
N LYS A 3 -52.84 18.62 39.70
CA LYS A 3 -52.04 17.85 40.67
C LYS A 3 -51.35 16.64 40.00
N PHE A 4 -50.09 16.38 40.36
CA PHE A 4 -49.44 15.10 40.09
C PHE A 4 -49.85 14.10 41.19
N SER A 5 -50.37 12.94 40.78
CA SER A 5 -50.77 11.82 41.62
C SER A 5 -49.66 10.77 41.72
N SER A 6 -49.39 10.27 42.94
CA SER A 6 -48.57 9.09 43.25
C SER A 6 -49.10 7.79 42.65
N ILE A 7 -48.20 6.82 42.42
CA ILE A 7 -48.29 5.39 42.81
C ILE A 7 -46.84 4.83 42.80
N ASP A 8 -46.25 4.50 43.95
CA ASP A 8 -46.22 3.23 44.72
C ASP A 8 -45.38 2.07 44.12
N THR A 9 -44.28 1.82 44.85
CA THR A 9 -43.57 0.58 45.21
C THR A 9 -43.96 -0.75 44.56
N SER A 10 -42.94 -1.52 44.12
CA SER A 10 -42.74 -2.94 44.48
C SER A 10 -41.49 -3.54 43.80
N THR A 11 -40.46 -3.87 44.59
CA THR A 11 -39.47 -4.94 44.32
C THR A 11 -40.07 -6.28 44.82
N PRO A 12 -39.69 -7.50 44.34
CA PRO A 12 -38.37 -8.08 44.63
C PRO A 12 -37.77 -9.16 43.67
N LEU A 13 -36.49 -9.44 43.91
CA LEU A 13 -35.72 -10.70 43.75
C LEU A 13 -35.61 -11.40 42.37
N THR A 14 -34.38 -11.52 41.86
CA THR A 14 -33.70 -12.81 41.60
C THR A 14 -32.26 -12.58 41.12
N SER A 15 -31.29 -13.25 41.73
CA SER A 15 -29.92 -13.42 41.20
C SER A 15 -29.85 -14.76 40.47
N PRO A 16 -29.03 -14.91 39.42
CA PRO A 16 -27.70 -15.45 39.70
C PRO A 16 -26.60 -14.86 38.82
N VAL A 17 -25.38 -14.99 39.35
CA VAL A 17 -24.10 -14.96 38.64
C VAL A 17 -24.24 -15.57 37.25
N ASP A 18 -23.87 -14.80 36.23
CA ASP A 18 -23.46 -15.38 34.94
C ASP A 18 -22.01 -14.99 34.71
N THR A 19 -21.15 -16.01 34.82
CA THR A 19 -19.73 -15.98 34.52
C THR A 19 -19.59 -15.70 33.03
N SER A 20 -19.56 -14.41 32.68
CA SER A 20 -19.38 -13.96 31.31
C SER A 20 -18.05 -14.53 30.78
N PRO A 21 -18.07 -15.30 29.68
CA PRO A 21 -16.85 -15.82 29.09
C PRO A 21 -16.04 -14.60 28.66
N HIS A 22 -14.82 -14.48 29.22
CA HIS A 22 -13.84 -13.44 28.93
C HIS A 22 -14.03 -12.88 27.52
N SER A 23 -14.69 -11.72 27.44
CA SER A 23 -14.83 -11.02 26.18
C SER A 23 -13.42 -10.80 25.66
N SER A 24 -13.09 -11.42 24.55
CA SER A 24 -11.87 -11.15 23.81
C SER A 24 -11.92 -9.66 23.48
N LEU A 25 -11.16 -8.87 24.26
CA LEU A 25 -11.16 -7.42 24.16
C LEU A 25 -10.91 -7.06 22.70
N ARG A 26 -11.96 -6.58 22.05
CA ARG A 26 -11.96 -6.22 20.63
C ARG A 26 -10.95 -5.10 20.47
N THR A 27 -9.75 -5.44 20.02
CA THR A 27 -8.64 -4.50 19.80
C THR A 27 -9.08 -3.52 18.71
N GLY A 28 -9.65 -2.39 19.10
CA GLY A 28 -10.62 -1.68 18.26
C GLY A 28 -10.29 -0.25 17.85
N TRP A 29 -9.11 0.30 18.22
CA TRP A 29 -8.82 1.73 17.99
C TRP A 29 -7.48 2.03 17.32
N ALA A 30 -6.53 1.09 17.32
CA ALA A 30 -5.19 1.30 16.75
C ALA A 30 -4.71 0.19 15.81
N VAL A 31 -5.50 -0.86 15.57
CA VAL A 31 -5.11 -1.97 14.69
C VAL A 31 -5.56 -1.66 13.28
N SER A 32 -4.64 -1.13 12.47
CA SER A 32 -4.85 -1.02 11.03
C SER A 32 -4.89 -2.40 10.41
N LYS A 33 -5.76 -2.59 9.41
CA LYS A 33 -5.78 -3.84 8.63
C LYS A 33 -4.40 -4.08 8.02
N PRO A 34 -3.86 -5.31 8.08
CA PRO A 34 -2.61 -5.62 7.39
C PRO A 34 -2.81 -5.32 5.90
N ARG A 35 -1.98 -4.43 5.35
CA ARG A 35 -2.00 -4.14 3.93
C ARG A 35 -1.25 -5.25 3.22
N GLY A 36 -1.88 -5.89 2.24
CA GLY A 36 -1.21 -6.88 1.41
C GLY A 36 -0.03 -6.24 0.68
N SER A 37 1.18 -6.72 0.94
CA SER A 37 2.36 -6.35 0.16
C SER A 37 2.36 -7.17 -1.12
N VAL A 38 2.10 -6.53 -2.26
CA VAL A 38 2.20 -7.17 -3.57
C VAL A 38 3.56 -6.82 -4.16
N ARG A 39 4.45 -7.82 -4.22
CA ARG A 39 5.75 -7.67 -4.87
C ARG A 39 5.59 -7.46 -6.38
N PHE A 40 6.40 -6.59 -6.96
CA PHE A 40 6.43 -6.41 -8.41
C PHE A 40 6.90 -7.69 -9.10
N SER A 41 6.22 -8.05 -10.20
CA SER A 41 6.66 -9.15 -11.06
C SER A 41 8.05 -8.86 -11.64
N GLU A 42 8.81 -9.92 -11.92
CA GLU A 42 10.17 -9.79 -12.45
C GLU A 42 10.21 -9.00 -13.76
N LYS A 43 9.22 -9.24 -14.64
CA LYS A 43 9.06 -8.52 -15.91
C LYS A 43 8.94 -7.01 -15.72
N VAL A 44 8.23 -6.57 -14.68
CA VAL A 44 8.08 -5.15 -14.36
C VAL A 44 9.41 -4.58 -13.87
N LYS A 45 10.12 -5.28 -12.99
CA LYS A 45 11.43 -4.85 -12.50
C LYS A 45 12.45 -4.73 -13.63
N GLU A 46 12.51 -5.72 -14.52
CA GLU A 46 13.40 -5.72 -15.68
C GLU A 46 13.13 -4.50 -16.56
N TYR A 47 11.86 -4.28 -16.93
CA TYR A 47 11.46 -3.13 -17.74
C TYR A 47 11.86 -1.79 -17.10
N LEU A 48 11.57 -1.60 -15.82
CA LEU A 48 11.96 -0.38 -15.11
C LEU A 48 13.47 -0.21 -15.02
N THR A 49 14.21 -1.30 -14.80
CA THR A 49 15.68 -1.27 -14.74
C THR A 49 16.28 -0.85 -16.08
N VAL A 50 15.76 -1.37 -17.20
CA VAL A 50 16.19 -0.97 -18.56
C VAL A 50 15.91 0.52 -18.81
N ARG A 51 14.75 1.04 -18.41
CA ARG A 51 14.44 2.48 -18.55
C ARG A 51 15.35 3.34 -17.68
N PHE A 52 15.69 2.88 -16.48
CA PHE A 52 16.60 3.57 -15.57
C PHE A 52 18.02 3.61 -16.12
N THR A 53 18.57 2.47 -16.55
CA THR A 53 19.93 2.39 -17.12
C THR A 53 20.08 3.18 -18.41
N LEU A 54 19.04 3.22 -19.24
CA LEU A 54 19.00 4.10 -20.40
C LEU A 54 19.13 5.58 -19.99
N GLY A 55 18.46 5.98 -18.91
CA GLY A 55 18.56 7.34 -18.39
C GLY A 55 19.94 7.67 -17.84
N GLU A 56 20.60 6.74 -17.17
CA GLU A 56 22.00 6.90 -16.73
C GLU A 56 22.95 7.03 -17.93
N ARG A 57 22.83 6.15 -18.93
CA ARG A 57 23.69 6.15 -20.12
C ARG A 57 23.52 7.41 -20.97
N THR A 58 22.31 7.95 -21.04
CA THR A 58 22.00 9.16 -21.81
C THR A 58 22.16 10.46 -21.01
N GLY A 59 22.36 10.37 -19.69
CA GLY A 59 22.36 11.51 -18.76
C GLY A 59 20.98 12.15 -18.56
N ARG A 60 19.90 11.59 -19.13
CA ARG A 60 18.53 12.10 -19.00
C ARG A 60 17.67 11.09 -18.26
N LYS A 61 17.36 11.37 -16.99
CA LYS A 61 16.50 10.50 -16.18
C LYS A 61 15.12 10.33 -16.83
N ALA A 62 14.61 9.10 -16.82
CA ALA A 62 13.25 8.82 -17.25
C ALA A 62 12.24 9.47 -16.30
N ASP A 63 11.24 10.15 -16.84
CA ASP A 63 10.14 10.71 -16.05
C ASP A 63 9.23 9.56 -15.54
N PRO A 64 9.02 9.42 -14.21
CA PRO A 64 8.18 8.37 -13.66
C PRO A 64 6.72 8.40 -14.17
N ALA A 65 6.17 9.59 -14.44
CA ALA A 65 4.80 9.70 -14.95
C ALA A 65 4.70 9.16 -16.38
N GLN A 66 5.65 9.55 -17.25
CA GLN A 66 5.73 9.02 -18.60
C GLN A 66 5.97 7.50 -18.60
N VAL A 67 6.86 6.98 -17.76
CA VAL A 67 7.11 5.53 -17.67
C VAL A 67 5.85 4.75 -17.29
N ALA A 68 5.04 5.27 -16.37
CA ALA A 68 3.75 4.66 -16.03
C ALA A 68 2.76 4.65 -17.20
N VAL A 69 2.72 5.71 -18.01
CA VAL A 69 1.94 5.75 -19.27
C VAL A 69 2.48 4.72 -20.27
N ASP A 70 3.80 4.67 -20.44
CA ASP A 70 4.46 3.76 -21.36
C ASP A 70 4.20 2.30 -20.99
N MET A 71 4.20 1.95 -19.70
CA MET A 71 3.86 0.58 -19.25
C MET A 71 2.45 0.16 -19.68
N ARG A 72 1.47 1.07 -19.67
CA ARG A 72 0.09 0.78 -20.12
C ARG A 72 0.00 0.52 -21.62
N ASN A 73 0.90 1.13 -22.39
CA ASN A 73 0.92 1.09 -23.84
C ASN A 73 2.00 0.15 -24.41
N ALA A 74 2.85 -0.42 -23.55
CA ALA A 74 3.95 -1.26 -23.95
C ALA A 74 3.43 -2.52 -24.66
N LYS A 75 4.03 -2.83 -25.81
CA LYS A 75 3.70 -3.98 -26.64
C LYS A 75 4.93 -4.83 -26.87
N ASN A 76 4.73 -6.13 -27.03
CA ASN A 76 5.77 -7.06 -27.48
C ASN A 76 5.87 -7.06 -29.02
N GLU A 77 6.79 -7.87 -29.54
CA GLU A 77 7.01 -8.02 -31.00
C GLU A 77 5.77 -8.52 -31.74
N SER A 78 4.93 -9.32 -31.08
CA SER A 78 3.64 -9.80 -31.60
C SER A 78 2.50 -8.77 -31.50
N ASN A 79 2.80 -7.49 -31.18
CA ASN A 79 1.84 -6.40 -30.96
C ASN A 79 0.87 -6.60 -29.76
N ALA A 80 1.06 -7.65 -28.95
CA ALA A 80 0.27 -7.89 -27.76
C ALA A 80 0.77 -7.02 -26.59
N ARG A 81 -0.13 -6.70 -25.64
CA ARG A 81 0.22 -5.92 -24.44
C ARG A 81 1.31 -6.62 -23.65
N LEU A 82 2.35 -5.87 -23.27
CA LEU A 82 3.49 -6.40 -22.54
C LEU A 82 3.13 -6.70 -21.07
N PHE A 83 2.22 -5.93 -20.48
CA PHE A 83 1.80 -6.05 -19.08
C PHE A 83 0.28 -6.18 -18.97
N THR A 84 -0.18 -6.96 -17.99
CA THR A 84 -1.60 -6.99 -17.60
C THR A 84 -1.93 -5.78 -16.71
N ARG A 85 -3.22 -5.53 -16.50
CA ARG A 85 -3.69 -4.36 -15.73
C ARG A 85 -3.17 -4.38 -14.28
N GLU A 86 -3.04 -5.56 -13.70
CA GLU A 86 -2.57 -5.80 -12.33
C GLU A 86 -1.08 -5.49 -12.17
N GLN A 87 -0.35 -5.47 -13.28
CA GLN A 87 1.09 -5.17 -13.33
C GLN A 87 1.38 -3.69 -13.62
N TRP A 88 0.36 -2.88 -13.90
CA TRP A 88 0.53 -1.46 -14.15
C TRP A 88 0.88 -0.72 -12.86
N LEU A 89 1.85 0.16 -12.96
CA LEU A 89 2.30 0.98 -11.84
C LEU A 89 1.82 2.42 -11.97
N THR A 90 1.66 3.06 -10.82
CA THR A 90 1.47 4.50 -10.71
C THR A 90 2.79 5.24 -10.82
N LYS A 91 2.72 6.56 -11.05
CA LYS A 91 3.88 7.46 -11.00
C LYS A 91 4.68 7.28 -9.70
N SER A 92 4.01 7.23 -8.56
CA SER A 92 4.66 7.12 -7.25
C SER A 92 5.39 5.80 -7.09
N GLN A 93 4.80 4.69 -7.54
CA GLN A 93 5.45 3.37 -7.50
C GLN A 93 6.72 3.33 -8.35
N VAL A 94 6.67 3.89 -9.57
CA VAL A 94 7.85 3.99 -10.45
C VAL A 94 8.93 4.88 -9.82
N GLN A 95 8.53 6.04 -9.27
CA GLN A 95 9.45 6.96 -8.60
C GLN A 95 10.15 6.31 -7.39
N SER A 96 9.39 5.62 -6.54
CA SER A 96 9.94 4.89 -5.39
C SER A 96 10.90 3.79 -5.83
N PHE A 97 10.57 3.05 -6.89
CA PHE A 97 11.46 2.04 -7.46
C PHE A 97 12.79 2.65 -7.93
N PHE A 98 12.76 3.75 -8.68
CA PHE A 98 13.98 4.44 -9.13
C PHE A 98 14.81 5.00 -7.96
N SER A 99 14.16 5.54 -6.93
CA SER A 99 14.85 6.03 -5.73
C SER A 99 15.63 4.90 -5.04
N ARG A 100 14.98 3.75 -4.84
CA ARG A 100 15.58 2.56 -4.24
C ARG A 100 16.71 2.02 -5.11
N LEU A 101 16.49 1.87 -6.42
CA LEU A 101 17.50 1.39 -7.35
C LEU A 101 18.74 2.30 -7.36
N ALA A 102 18.55 3.61 -7.35
CA ALA A 102 19.64 4.57 -7.24
C ALA A 102 20.38 4.46 -5.90
N ALA A 103 19.66 4.23 -4.79
CA ALA A 103 20.26 4.05 -3.49
C ALA A 103 21.10 2.77 -3.41
N MET A 104 20.59 1.66 -3.93
CA MET A 104 21.32 0.38 -4.03
C MET A 104 22.64 0.55 -4.77
N ARG A 105 22.64 1.20 -5.94
CA ARG A 105 23.87 1.43 -6.72
C ARG A 105 24.89 2.29 -6.00
N ARG A 106 24.46 3.27 -5.22
CA ARG A 106 25.38 4.09 -4.41
C ARG A 106 26.01 3.27 -3.28
N LYS A 107 25.32 2.27 -2.73
CA LYS A 107 25.91 1.35 -1.74
C LYS A 107 26.95 0.44 -2.39
N ASP A 108 26.62 -0.16 -3.54
CA ASP A 108 27.52 -1.06 -4.25
C ASP A 108 28.83 -0.36 -4.64
N GLN A 109 28.75 0.94 -4.94
CA GLN A 109 29.89 1.78 -5.28
C GLN A 109 30.62 2.36 -4.03
N GLY A 110 30.18 2.03 -2.81
CA GLY A 110 30.78 2.49 -1.55
C GLY A 110 30.50 3.95 -1.19
N VAL A 111 29.50 4.57 -1.82
CA VAL A 111 29.27 6.03 -1.79
C VAL A 111 28.28 6.45 -0.68
N ILE A 112 27.47 5.54 -0.10
CA ILE A 112 26.51 5.88 0.97
C ILE A 112 26.31 4.75 2.02
N GLY A 113 26.44 5.10 3.31
CA GLY A 113 26.07 4.28 4.48
C GLY A 113 24.62 4.51 4.96
N ILE A 114 23.63 4.23 4.14
CA ILE A 114 22.22 4.19 4.56
C ILE A 114 21.82 2.72 4.55
N SER A 115 21.65 2.10 5.72
CA SER A 115 21.08 0.74 5.76
C SER A 115 19.66 0.81 5.21
N LEU A 116 19.37 -0.04 4.22
CA LEU A 116 18.02 -0.27 3.69
C LEU A 116 17.81 -1.74 4.01
N ASP A 117 17.67 -2.02 5.30
CA ASP A 117 17.20 -3.32 5.76
C ASP A 117 15.74 -3.43 5.33
N GLU A 118 15.57 -3.99 4.13
CA GLU A 118 14.44 -4.75 3.55
C GLU A 118 12.96 -4.34 3.74
N GLU A 119 12.59 -3.36 4.54
CA GLU A 119 11.18 -3.16 4.88
C GLU A 119 10.79 -1.71 4.67
N GLU A 120 10.08 -1.44 3.56
CA GLU A 120 8.99 -0.47 3.45
C GLU A 120 8.60 -0.34 1.96
N ASP A 121 7.84 -1.33 1.47
CA ASP A 121 6.99 -1.14 0.29
C ASP A 121 5.86 -0.16 0.66
N ILE A 122 6.15 1.13 0.57
CA ILE A 122 5.19 2.20 0.85
C ILE A 122 4.12 2.27 -0.26
N GLN A 123 3.02 1.61 0.05
CA GLN A 123 1.63 2.06 -0.02
C GLN A 123 1.00 2.36 -1.39
N CYS A 124 0.12 1.44 -1.81
CA CYS A 124 -1.04 1.74 -2.62
C CYS A 124 -1.90 2.83 -1.95
N VAL A 125 -1.83 4.06 -2.44
CA VAL A 125 -2.98 4.97 -2.32
C VAL A 125 -3.90 4.57 -3.45
N GLN A 126 -4.82 3.66 -3.15
CA GLN A 126 -5.97 3.41 -4.01
C GLN A 126 -6.89 4.61 -3.85
N GLU A 127 -6.55 5.72 -4.51
CA GLU A 127 -7.47 6.82 -4.69
C GLU A 127 -8.54 6.31 -5.66
N ASN A 128 -9.71 6.13 -5.09
CA ASN A 128 -10.93 5.73 -5.75
C ASN A 128 -11.17 6.64 -6.95
N SER A 129 -10.79 6.19 -8.15
CA SER A 129 -11.19 6.84 -9.40
C SER A 129 -12.62 6.43 -9.69
N GLU A 130 -13.57 6.95 -8.92
CA GLU A 130 -14.91 7.17 -9.43
C GLU A 130 -14.82 8.29 -10.46
N ARG A 131 -14.84 7.93 -11.74
CA ARG A 131 -15.30 8.75 -12.86
C ARG A 131 -15.55 7.87 -14.07
#